data_AF-A0A969SI53-F1
#
_entry.id   AF-A0A969SI53-F1
#
_cell.length_a   1.000
_cell.length_b   1.000
_cell.length_c   1.000
_cell.angle_alpha   90.00
_cell.angle_beta   90.00
_cell.angle_gamma   90.00
#
_symmetry.space_group_name_H-M   'P 1'
#
loop_
_entity.id
_entity.type
_entity.pdbx_description
1 polymer ?
#
loop_
_entity_poly.entity_id
_entity_poly.type
_entity_poly.pdbx_seq_one_letter_code
_entity_poly.pdbx_strand_id
1 'polypeptide(L)' 'MLESGEFATVQDLAKAEKINPSYIARILRLTLLAPDIVEAILDGRQPAEMTLATLMERFPVEWERQRDVFIVVT' A
#
# COMPACT_ATOMS: atom_id res chain seq x y z
N MET A 1 11.73 -8.55 -7.91
CA MET A 1 10.70 -9.31 -8.64
C MET A 1 10.18 -8.53 -9.84
N LEU A 2 9.34 -7.49 -9.68
CA LEU A 2 8.89 -6.67 -10.82
C LEU A 2 9.95 -5.66 -11.29
N GLU A 3 10.51 -4.87 -10.37
CA GLU A 3 11.55 -3.87 -10.71
C GLU A 3 12.85 -4.50 -11.21
N SER A 4 13.16 -5.71 -10.74
CA SER A 4 14.32 -6.48 -11.20
C SER A 4 14.10 -7.20 -12.54
N GLY A 5 12.89 -7.11 -13.12
CA GLY A 5 12.54 -7.75 -14.39
C GLY A 5 12.36 -9.28 -14.33
N GLU A 6 12.31 -9.87 -13.13
CA GLU A 6 12.05 -11.30 -12.94
C GLU A 6 10.64 -11.68 -13.42
N PHE A 7 9.68 -10.76 -13.23
CA PHE A 7 8.33 -10.85 -13.78
C PHE A 7 8.04 -9.61 -14.62
N ALA A 8 7.49 -9.80 -15.82
CA ALA A 8 7.17 -8.69 -16.72
C ALA A 8 5.89 -7.95 -16.32
N THR A 9 4.93 -8.66 -15.72
CA THR A 9 3.63 -8.11 -15.36
C THR A 9 3.18 -8.55 -13.97
N VAL A 10 2.21 -7.81 -13.40
CA VAL A 10 1.53 -8.19 -12.16
C VAL A 10 0.83 -9.55 -12.31
N GLN A 11 0.33 -9.86 -13.51
CA GLN A 11 -0.30 -11.12 -13.84
C GLN A 11 0.68 -12.29 -13.77
N ASP A 12 1.91 -12.09 -14.27
CA ASP A 12 2.96 -13.11 -14.22
C ASP A 12 3.38 -13.39 -12.77
N LEU A 13 3.59 -12.33 -11.98
CA LEU A 13 3.88 -12.43 -10.56
C LEU A 13 2.75 -13.15 -9.81
N ALA A 14 1.49 -12.77 -10.07
CA ALA A 14 0.32 -13.39 -9.43
C ALA A 14 0.19 -14.87 -9.74
N LYS A 15 0.45 -15.27 -10.99
CA LYS A 15 0.45 -16.67 -11.40
C LYS A 15 1.56 -17.47 -10.72
N ALA A 16 2.77 -16.90 -10.63
CA ALA A 16 3.92 -17.55 -10.00
C ALA A 16 3.70 -17.75 -8.50
N GLU A 17 3.22 -16.72 -7.82
CA GLU A 17 2.93 -16.74 -6.38
C GLU A 17 1.62 -17.46 -6.04
N LYS A 18 0.81 -17.85 -7.04
CA LYS A 18 -0.53 -18.45 -6.89
C LYS A 18 -1.48 -17.58 -6.06
N ILE A 19 -1.36 -16.26 -6.22
CA ILE A 19 -2.16 -15.25 -5.54
C ILE A 19 -3.11 -14.59 -6.55
N ASN A 20 -4.26 -14.11 -6.07
CA ASN A 20 -5.17 -13.37 -6.92
C ASN A 20 -4.50 -12.06 -7.45
N PRO A 21 -4.51 -11.78 -8.77
CA PRO A 21 -3.89 -10.58 -9.32
C PRO A 21 -4.41 -9.28 -8.70
N SER A 22 -5.71 -9.19 -8.40
CA SER A 22 -6.31 -8.03 -7.74
C SER A 22 -5.78 -7.84 -6.32
N TYR A 23 -5.44 -8.92 -5.62
CA TYR A 23 -4.84 -8.85 -4.30
C TYR A 23 -3.38 -8.37 -4.36
N ILE A 24 -2.59 -8.89 -5.30
CA ILE A 24 -1.22 -8.37 -5.54
C ILE A 24 -1.27 -6.89 -5.89
N ALA A 25 -2.17 -6.47 -6.78
CA ALA A 25 -2.31 -5.05 -7.13
C ALA A 25 -2.64 -4.18 -5.90
N ARG A 26 -3.47 -4.67 -4.97
CA ARG A 26 -3.77 -3.97 -3.71
C ARG A 26 -2.54 -3.85 -2.81
N ILE A 27 -1.73 -4.91 -2.70
CA ILE A 27 -0.45 -4.88 -1.96
C ILE A 27 0.52 -3.89 -2.60
N LEU A 28 0.73 -3.98 -3.91
CA LEU A 28 1.66 -3.11 -4.63
C LEU A 28 1.28 -1.63 -4.48
N ARG A 29 -0.01 -1.31 -4.45
CA ARG A 29 -0.46 0.06 -4.20
C ARG A 29 -0.02 0.60 -2.85
N LEU A 30 0.23 -0.24 -1.83
CA LEU A 30 0.77 0.21 -0.54
C LEU A 30 2.16 0.84 -0.67
N THR A 31 2.92 0.54 -1.74
CA THR A 31 4.20 1.23 -2.01
C THR A 31 4.02 2.70 -2.40
N LEU A 32 2.78 3.13 -2.69
CA LEU A 32 2.45 4.52 -3.00
C LEU A 32 2.10 5.35 -1.75
N LEU A 33 2.16 4.75 -0.55
CA LEU A 33 1.95 5.47 0.70
C LEU A 33 3.00 6.58 0.87
N ALA A 34 2.57 7.69 1.45
CA ALA A 34 3.46 8.79 1.80
C ALA A 34 4.51 8.31 2.81
N PRO A 35 5.79 8.73 2.67
CA PRO A 35 6.88 8.25 3.52
C PRO A 35 6.61 8.41 5.03
N ASP A 36 6.03 9.54 5.44
CA ASP A 36 5.68 9.84 6.83
C ASP A 36 4.59 8.92 7.40
N ILE A 37 3.68 8.43 6.56
CA ILE A 37 2.67 7.43 6.95
C ILE A 37 3.35 6.07 7.16
N VAL A 38 4.27 5.68 6.27
CA VAL A 38 5.04 4.44 6.42
C VAL A 38 5.87 4.48 7.71
N GLU A 39 6.55 5.59 7.99
CA GLU A 39 7.28 5.80 9.24
C GLU A 39 6.36 5.71 10.46
N ALA A 40 5.18 6.35 10.43
CA ALA A 40 4.22 6.25 11.53
C ALA A 40 3.77 4.81 11.78
N ILE A 41 3.56 4.00 10.73
CA ILE A 41 3.20 2.59 10.86
C ILE A 41 4.34 1.77 11.46
N LEU A 42 5.58 2.00 11.00
CA LEU A 42 6.76 1.28 11.50
C LEU A 42 7.06 1.61 12.96
N ASP A 43 6.82 2.85 13.37
CA ASP A 43 6.99 3.31 14.74
C ASP A 43 5.81 2.93 15.67
N GLY A 44 4.73 2.36 15.13
CA GLY A 44 3.52 2.07 15.92
C GLY A 44 2.74 3.32 16.33
N ARG A 45 2.96 4.45 15.63
CA ARG A 45 2.33 5.76 15.86
C ARG A 45 1.12 6.02 14.96
N GLN A 46 0.73 5.06 14.12
CA GLN A 46 -0.46 5.17 13.30
C GLN A 46 -1.74 5.19 14.17
N PRO A 47 -2.82 5.88 13.74
CA PRO A 47 -4.13 5.79 14.38
C PRO A 47 -4.60 4.34 14.52
N ALA A 48 -5.32 4.03 15.60
CA ALA A 48 -5.79 2.66 15.88
C ALA A 48 -6.74 2.12 14.80
N GLU A 49 -7.46 3.02 14.12
CA GLU A 49 -8.40 2.75 13.04
C GLU A 49 -7.67 2.44 11.71
N MET A 50 -6.38 2.77 11.61
CA MET A 50 -5.54 2.49 10.45
C MET A 50 -5.04 1.04 10.50
N THR A 51 -5.92 0.13 10.08
CA THR A 51 -5.60 -1.29 9.96
C THR A 51 -5.13 -1.65 8.55
N LEU A 52 -4.55 -2.85 8.38
CA LEU A 52 -4.28 -3.37 7.05
C LEU A 52 -5.56 -3.46 6.20
N ALA A 53 -6.72 -3.79 6.80
CA ALA A 53 -7.98 -3.82 6.08
C ALA A 53 -8.32 -2.44 5.49
N THR A 54 -8.16 -1.38 6.29
CA THR A 54 -8.34 0.02 5.88
C THR A 54 -7.39 0.40 4.74
N LEU A 55 -6.09 0.08 4.86
CA LEU A 55 -5.08 0.36 3.84
C LEU A 55 -5.31 -0.43 2.54
N MET A 56 -5.98 -1.57 2.62
CA MET A 56 -6.32 -2.38 1.46
C MET A 56 -7.54 -1.84 0.69
N GLU A 57 -8.26 -0.84 1.21
CA GLU A 57 -9.30 -0.10 0.47
C GLU A 57 -8.68 0.88 -0.55
N ARG A 58 -9.49 1.66 -1.27
CA ARG A 58 -8.98 2.69 -2.20
C ARG A 58 -8.61 3.95 -1.42
N PHE A 59 -7.41 4.46 -1.66
CA PHE A 59 -6.90 5.72 -1.12
C PHE A 59 -6.28 6.57 -2.24
N PRO A 60 -6.21 7.90 -2.07
CA PRO A 60 -5.65 8.81 -3.07
C PRO A 60 -4.17 8.52 -3.32
N VAL A 61 -3.71 8.73 -4.55
CA VAL A 61 -2.29 8.55 -4.88
C VAL A 61 -1.45 9.76 -4.47
N GLU A 62 -2.08 10.93 -4.36
CA GLU A 62 -1.44 12.17 -3.95
C GLU A 62 -1.18 12.17 -2.44
N TRP A 63 0.08 12.34 -2.04
CA TRP A 63 0.46 12.28 -0.63
C TRP A 63 -0.23 13.33 0.25
N GLU A 64 -0.49 14.53 -0.26
CA GLU A 64 -1.23 15.55 0.48
C GLU A 64 -2.64 15.04 0.85
N ARG A 65 -3.35 14.45 -0.10
CA ARG A 65 -4.67 13.86 0.15
C ARG A 65 -4.61 12.61 1.02
N GLN A 66 -3.51 11.85 0.96
CA GLN A 66 -3.32 10.73 1.88
C GLN A 66 -3.24 11.23 3.32
N ARG A 67 -2.55 12.34 3.58
CA ARG A 67 -2.48 12.94 4.93
C ARG A 67 -3.86 13.36 5.42
N ASP A 68 -4.69 13.94 4.57
CA ASP A 68 -6.07 14.28 4.94
C ASP A 68 -6.91 13.05 5.36
N VAL A 69 -6.63 11.88 4.77
CA VAL A 69 -7.35 10.62 5.05
C VAL A 69 -6.76 9.88 6.27
N PHE A 70 -5.44 9.93 6.44
CA PHE A 70 -4.70 9.03 7.33
C PHE A 70 -4.04 9.71 8.52
N ILE A 71 -3.71 10.99 8.43
CA ILE A 71 -3.07 11.77 9.48
C ILE A 71 -4.07 12.88 9.84
N VAL A 72 -4.95 12.59 10.79
CA VAL A 72 -5.76 13.63 11.42
C VAL A 72 -4.78 14.50 12.22
N VAL A 73 -4.43 15.66 11.67
CA VAL A 73 -3.70 16.71 12.39
C VAL A 73 -4.50 17.01 13.66
N THR A 74 -3.91 16.73 14.82
CA THR A 74 -4.41 17.22 16.11
C THR A 74 -3.75 18.54 16.43
#